data_AF-A0A2E5L0N1-F1
#
_entry.id   AF-A0A2E5L0N1-F1
#
_cell.length_a   1.000
_cell.length_b   1.000
_cell.length_c   1.000
_cell.angle_alpha   90.00
_cell.angle_beta   90.00
_cell.angle_gamma   90.00
#
_symmetry.space_group_name_H-M   'P 1'
#
loop_
_entity.id
_entity.type
_entity.pdbx_description
1 polymer ?
#
loop_
_entity_poly.entity_id
_entity_poly.type
_entity_poly.pdbx_seq_one_letter_code
_entity_poly.pdbx_strand_id
1 'polypeptide(L)'
;MHARATENLEDHIAFQFVGRSANVVVNLEKTESFDVYVQIDDRPLKPKEAGQDITFDDQGRSFFTVTEPRLYAFLEIPEFGEHVIKLASNSDDFSIFAFTFGINEDGI
;
A
#
# COMPACT_ATOMS: atom_id res chain seq x y z
N MET A 1 -17.06 12.23 -22.21
CA MET A 1 -17.12 10.76 -22.02
C MET A 1 -15.89 10.14 -22.63
N HIS A 2 -14.99 9.60 -21.81
CA HIS A 2 -14.13 8.44 -22.08
C HIS A 2 -13.64 7.99 -20.69
N ALA A 3 -14.50 7.26 -19.98
CA ALA A 3 -14.08 6.47 -18.83
C ALA A 3 -13.44 5.22 -19.41
N ARG A 4 -12.17 4.98 -19.12
CA ARG A 4 -11.52 3.70 -19.41
C ARG A 4 -11.30 3.04 -18.07
N ALA A 5 -12.14 2.06 -17.74
CA ALA A 5 -11.85 1.11 -16.68
C ALA A 5 -10.69 0.24 -17.19
N THR A 6 -9.52 0.35 -16.56
CA THR A 6 -8.33 -0.45 -16.89
C THR A 6 -8.27 -1.66 -15.98
N GLU A 7 -8.21 -2.86 -16.57
CA GLU A 7 -8.20 -4.16 -15.87
C GLU A 7 -6.80 -4.62 -15.41
N ASN A 8 -5.77 -3.77 -15.41
CA ASN A 8 -4.37 -4.23 -15.41
C ASN A 8 -3.42 -3.65 -14.35
N LEU A 9 -3.88 -3.00 -13.28
CA LEU A 9 -2.99 -2.41 -12.27
C LEU A 9 -1.91 -1.51 -12.92
N GLU A 10 -2.29 -0.77 -13.98
CA GLU A 10 -1.34 -0.12 -14.89
C GLU A 10 -0.55 1.00 -14.20
N ASP A 11 -1.16 1.65 -13.20
CA ASP A 11 -0.47 2.58 -12.32
C ASP A 11 0.00 1.87 -11.05
N HIS A 12 1.31 1.66 -11.01
CA HIS A 12 2.00 1.16 -9.83
C HIS A 12 3.17 2.06 -9.49
N ILE A 13 3.39 2.23 -8.19
CA ILE A 13 4.56 2.91 -7.66
C ILE A 13 5.41 1.86 -6.99
N ALA A 14 6.65 1.74 -7.45
CA ALA A 14 7.65 0.88 -6.84
C ALA A 14 8.79 1.73 -6.28
N PHE A 15 9.19 1.45 -5.05
CA PHE A 15 10.32 2.12 -4.41
C PHE A 15 11.06 1.14 -3.51
N GLN A 16 12.36 1.37 -3.38
CA GLN A 16 13.20 0.67 -2.43
C GLN A 16 13.23 1.43 -1.11
N PHE A 17 13.13 0.73 0.01
CA PHE A 17 13.31 1.32 1.33
C PHE A 17 14.19 0.44 2.22
N VAL A 18 14.73 1.06 3.27
CA VAL A 18 15.51 0.38 4.31
C VAL A 18 14.90 0.75 5.66
N GLY A 19 14.32 -0.21 6.37
CA GLY A 19 13.57 0.08 7.59
C GLY A 19 12.81 -1.11 8.16
N ARG A 20 11.86 -0.82 9.05
CA ARG A 20 10.96 -1.81 9.67
C ARG A 20 9.48 -1.53 9.41
N SER A 21 9.09 -0.29 9.18
CA SER A 21 7.71 0.04 8.83
C SER A 21 7.65 1.04 7.69
N ALA A 22 6.57 0.96 6.93
CA ALA A 22 6.29 1.88 5.84
C ALA A 22 4.81 2.26 5.83
N ASN A 23 4.55 3.54 5.57
CA ASN A 23 3.22 4.11 5.51
C ASN A 23 3.09 5.00 4.28
N VAL A 24 1.84 5.23 3.87
CA VAL A 24 1.51 6.08 2.73
C VAL A 24 0.40 7.04 3.10
N VAL A 25 0.55 8.31 2.74
CA VAL A 25 -0.53 9.30 2.82
C VAL A 25 -1.23 9.32 1.49
N VAL A 26 -2.50 8.92 1.47
CA VAL A 26 -3.32 8.87 0.26
C VAL A 26 -4.44 9.88 0.39
N ASN A 27 -4.66 10.67 -0.67
CA ASN A 27 -5.83 11.51 -0.78
C ASN A 27 -6.94 10.77 -1.51
N LEU A 28 -8.18 11.09 -1.17
CA LEU A 28 -9.36 10.58 -1.83
C LEU A 28 -10.11 11.79 -2.42
N GLU A 29 -10.00 11.99 -3.74
CA GLU A 29 -10.59 13.15 -4.41
C GLU A 29 -12.08 12.96 -4.73
N LYS A 30 -12.50 11.77 -5.16
CA LYS A 30 -13.93 11.43 -5.32
C LYS A 30 -14.46 10.69 -4.10
N THR A 31 -15.75 10.38 -4.08
CA THR A 31 -16.39 9.71 -2.95
C THR A 31 -16.33 8.17 -3.01
N GLU A 32 -15.68 7.59 -4.01
CA GLU A 32 -15.64 6.14 -4.22
C GLU A 32 -14.38 5.54 -3.58
N SER A 33 -14.57 4.59 -2.66
CA SER A 33 -13.47 3.86 -2.06
C SER A 33 -12.80 2.93 -3.08
N PHE A 34 -11.49 2.71 -2.94
CA PHE A 34 -10.74 1.81 -3.80
C PHE A 34 -9.69 1.03 -3.03
N ASP A 35 -9.31 -0.13 -3.55
CA ASP A 35 -8.28 -0.98 -2.96
C ASP A 35 -6.90 -0.66 -3.56
N VAL A 36 -5.90 -0.62 -2.68
CA VAL A 36 -4.49 -0.52 -3.05
C VAL A 36 -3.80 -1.82 -2.66
N TYR A 37 -3.37 -2.57 -3.66
CA TYR A 37 -2.63 -3.82 -3.49
C TYR A 37 -1.17 -3.52 -3.15
N VAL A 38 -0.65 -4.27 -2.19
CA VAL A 38 0.70 -4.11 -1.65
C VAL A 38 1.50 -5.36 -1.91
N GLN A 39 2.72 -5.21 -2.42
CA GLN A 39 3.70 -6.28 -2.54
C GLN A 39 5.03 -5.86 -1.93
N ILE A 40 5.70 -6.81 -1.31
CA ILE A 40 7.09 -6.71 -0.84
C ILE A 40 7.92 -7.73 -1.61
N ASP A 41 9.01 -7.31 -2.23
CA ASP A 41 9.92 -8.18 -2.99
C ASP A 41 9.17 -9.10 -3.99
N ASP A 42 8.29 -8.48 -4.80
CA ASP A 42 7.46 -9.12 -5.84
C ASP A 42 6.48 -10.20 -5.36
N ARG A 43 6.12 -10.20 -4.07
CA ARG A 43 5.10 -11.09 -3.49
C ARG A 43 4.13 -10.33 -2.59
N PRO A 44 2.92 -10.86 -2.34
CA PRO A 44 2.06 -10.35 -1.28
C PRO A 44 2.78 -10.37 0.09
N LEU A 45 2.34 -9.48 0.97
CA LEU A 45 2.76 -9.48 2.37
C LEU A 45 2.35 -10.80 3.03
N LYS A 46 3.11 -11.22 4.03
CA LYS A 46 2.65 -12.25 4.98
C LYS A 46 1.87 -11.58 6.11
N PRO A 47 0.97 -12.28 6.82
CA PRO A 47 0.26 -11.72 7.96
C PRO A 47 1.17 -11.10 9.04
N LYS A 48 2.39 -11.63 9.21
CA LYS A 48 3.39 -11.10 10.14
C LYS A 48 4.16 -9.86 9.65
N GLU A 49 3.95 -9.45 8.41
CA GLU A 49 4.59 -8.30 7.74
C GLU A 49 3.56 -7.16 7.53
N ALA A 50 2.28 -7.45 7.78
CA ALA A 50 1.16 -6.57 7.51
C ALA A 50 1.07 -5.47 8.57
N GLY A 51 1.08 -4.21 8.13
CA GLY A 51 0.70 -3.09 8.98
C GLY A 51 -0.80 -3.11 9.32
N GLN A 52 -1.22 -2.25 10.24
CA GLN A 52 -2.57 -2.23 10.79
C GLN A 52 -3.69 -2.08 9.75
N ASP A 53 -3.41 -1.45 8.61
CA ASP A 53 -4.41 -1.18 7.58
C ASP A 53 -4.55 -2.30 6.52
N ILE A 54 -3.71 -3.34 6.58
CA ILE A 54 -3.74 -4.42 5.59
C ILE A 54 -4.83 -5.44 5.90
N THR A 55 -5.55 -5.80 4.85
CA THR A 55 -6.42 -6.97 4.76
C THR A 55 -5.93 -7.90 3.66
N PHE A 56 -6.37 -9.15 3.71
CA PHE A 56 -6.07 -10.17 2.70
C PHE A 56 -7.36 -10.62 2.03
N ASP A 57 -7.33 -10.78 0.71
CA ASP A 57 -8.46 -11.34 -0.03
C ASP A 57 -8.43 -12.88 -0.03
N ASP A 58 -9.45 -13.49 -0.63
CA ASP A 58 -9.56 -14.96 -0.74
C ASP A 58 -8.42 -15.62 -1.54
N GLN A 59 -7.64 -14.83 -2.30
CA GLN A 59 -6.47 -15.27 -3.05
C GLN A 59 -5.15 -15.05 -2.28
N GLY A 60 -5.21 -14.49 -1.07
CA GLY A 60 -4.05 -14.16 -0.25
C GLY A 60 -3.29 -12.92 -0.69
N ARG A 61 -3.87 -12.06 -1.53
CA ARG A 61 -3.27 -10.78 -1.91
C ARG A 61 -3.49 -9.78 -0.78
N SER A 62 -2.42 -9.07 -0.40
CA SER A 62 -2.46 -8.00 0.59
C SER A 62 -2.91 -6.69 -0.03
N PHE A 63 -3.86 -6.02 0.60
CA PHE A 63 -4.35 -4.71 0.17
C PHE A 63 -4.85 -3.89 1.37
N PHE A 64 -5.00 -2.58 1.19
CA PHE A 64 -5.77 -1.71 2.08
C PHE A 64 -6.81 -0.96 1.27
N THR A 65 -7.95 -0.64 1.89
CA THR A 65 -9.03 0.13 1.24
C THR A 65 -8.92 1.60 1.62
N VAL A 66 -8.82 2.47 0.62
CA VAL A 66 -8.85 3.92 0.79
C VAL A 66 -10.30 4.37 0.87
N THR A 67 -10.68 4.92 2.02
CA THR A 67 -12.04 5.41 2.30
C THR A 67 -12.06 6.88 2.72
N GLU A 68 -10.91 7.42 3.12
CA GLU A 68 -10.75 8.80 3.53
C GLU A 68 -9.30 9.27 3.35
N PRO A 69 -9.05 10.58 3.23
CA PRO A 69 -7.69 11.11 3.19
C PRO A 69 -6.97 10.94 4.54
N ARG A 70 -6.02 10.01 4.62
CA ARG A 70 -5.21 9.79 5.83
C ARG A 70 -3.90 9.07 5.54
N LEU A 71 -3.13 8.84 6.61
CA LEU A 71 -2.00 7.92 6.60
C LEU A 71 -2.50 6.47 6.76
N TYR A 72 -2.00 5.59 5.90
CA TYR A 72 -2.25 4.15 5.90
C TYR A 72 -0.95 3.42 6.23
N ALA A 73 -0.94 2.68 7.34
CA ALA A 73 0.16 1.84 7.81
C ALA A 73 0.06 0.45 7.17
N PHE A 74 0.85 0.22 6.13
CA PHE A 74 0.70 -0.97 5.29
C PHE A 74 1.79 -2.03 5.53
N LEU A 75 2.92 -1.67 6.13
CA LEU A 75 4.02 -2.61 6.37
C LEU A 75 4.58 -2.46 7.77
N GLU A 76 4.77 -3.58 8.44
CA GLU A 76 5.46 -3.69 9.71
C GLU A 76 6.19 -5.03 9.78
N ILE A 77 7.52 -5.01 9.68
CA ILE A 77 8.38 -6.19 9.67
C ILE A 77 9.24 -6.26 10.94
N PRO A 78 9.41 -7.47 11.52
CA PRO A 78 10.15 -7.63 12.78
C PRO A 78 11.66 -7.40 12.60
N GLU A 79 12.18 -7.70 11.42
CA GLU A 79 13.60 -7.59 11.09
C GLU A 79 13.83 -6.33 10.25
N PHE A 80 14.80 -5.51 10.66
CA PHE A 80 15.24 -4.39 9.84
C PHE A 80 15.87 -4.92 8.55
N GLY A 81 15.42 -4.40 7.40
CA GLY A 81 15.86 -4.91 6.12
C GLY A 81 15.74 -3.90 4.99
N GLU A 82 16.36 -4.24 3.87
CA GLU A 82 16.21 -3.57 2.58
C GLU A 82 15.17 -4.33 1.76
N HIS A 83 14.16 -3.63 1.27
CA HIS A 83 13.05 -4.24 0.55
C HIS A 83 12.55 -3.34 -0.59
N VAL A 84 11.98 -3.97 -1.61
CA VAL A 84 11.25 -3.27 -2.67
C VAL A 84 9.76 -3.36 -2.38
N ILE A 85 9.09 -2.22 -2.29
CA ILE A 85 7.64 -2.15 -2.15
C ILE A 85 7.03 -1.75 -3.48
N LYS A 86 5.92 -2.40 -3.82
CA LYS A 86 5.06 -2.03 -4.94
C LYS A 86 3.64 -1.82 -4.43
N LEU A 87 3.10 -0.63 -4.72
CA LEU A 87 1.69 -0.28 -4.52
C LEU A 87 1.01 -0.18 -5.88
N ALA A 88 -0.15 -0.79 -6.02
CA ALA A 88 -0.92 -0.76 -7.27
C ALA A 88 -2.42 -0.65 -7.01
N SER A 89 -3.11 0.15 -7.83
CA SER A 89 -4.56 0.33 -7.77
C SER A 89 -5.13 0.36 -9.19
N ASN A 90 -6.40 -0.01 -9.34
CA ASN A 90 -7.15 0.17 -10.58
C ASN A 90 -7.96 1.49 -10.60
N SER A 91 -7.89 2.28 -9.52
CA SER A 91 -8.60 3.55 -9.39
C SER A 91 -7.79 4.70 -10.00
N ASP A 92 -8.46 5.54 -10.79
CA ASP A 92 -7.90 6.79 -11.29
C ASP A 92 -7.78 7.87 -10.19
N ASP A 93 -8.32 7.61 -9.00
CA ASP A 93 -8.16 8.46 -7.80
C ASP A 93 -6.92 8.11 -6.97
N PHE A 94 -6.10 7.15 -7.39
CA PHE A 94 -4.93 6.75 -6.62
C PHE A 94 -3.83 7.82 -6.67
N SER A 95 -3.90 8.77 -5.73
CA SER A 95 -2.96 9.87 -5.58
C SER A 95 -2.22 9.81 -4.25
N ILE A 96 -0.90 9.64 -4.31
CA ILE A 96 -0.02 9.59 -3.15
C ILE A 96 0.54 10.98 -2.86
N PHE A 97 0.42 11.41 -1.60
CA PHE A 97 1.00 12.66 -1.13
C PHE A 97 2.41 12.48 -0.55
N ALA A 98 2.61 11.43 0.25
CA ALA A 98 3.88 11.16 0.91
C ALA A 98 4.05 9.68 1.26
N PHE A 99 5.31 9.28 1.37
CA PHE A 99 5.74 8.02 1.99
C PHE A 99 6.48 8.32 3.28
N THR A 100 6.25 7.53 4.33
CA THR A 100 7.00 7.62 5.58
C THR A 100 7.52 6.25 6.00
N PHE A 101 8.70 6.24 6.64
CA PHE A 101 9.39 5.02 7.04
C PHE A 101 9.76 5.08 8.52
N GLY A 102 9.58 3.96 9.22
CA GLY A 102 9.98 3.79 10.61
C GLY A 102 11.11 2.77 10.76
N ILE A 103 11.96 2.99 11.77
CA ILE A 103 13.11 2.13 12.09
C ILE A 103 13.02 1.48 13.48
N ASN A 104 12.01 1.86 14.28
CA ASN A 104 11.82 1.37 15.64
C ASN A 104 10.97 0.10 15.69
N GLU A 105 11.02 -0.62 16.80
CA GLU A 105 10.21 -1.83 17.04
C GLU A 105 8.71 -1.56 17.10
N ASP A 106 8.31 -0.36 17.50
CA ASP A 106 6.91 -0.04 17.83
C ASP A 106 6.20 0.82 16.77
N GLY A 107 6.75 0.96 15.55
CA GLY A 107 6.18 1.88 14.55
C GLY A 107 6.18 3.34 15.05
N ILE A 108 5.36 4.21 14.45
CA ILE A 108 5.18 5.63 14.86
C ILE A 108 4.09 5.77 15.91
#